data_AF-M9YJB2-F1
#
_entry.id   AF-M9YJB2-F1
#
_cell.length_a   1.000
_cell.length_b   1.000
_cell.length_c   1.000
_cell.angle_alpha   90.00
_cell.angle_beta   90.00
_cell.angle_gamma   90.00
#
_symmetry.space_group_name_H-M   'P 1'
#
loop_
_entity.id
_entity.type
_entity.pdbx_description
1 polymer ?
#
loop_
_entity_poly.entity_id
_entity_poly.type
_entity_poly.pdbx_seq_one_letter_code
_entity_poly.pdbx_strand_id
1 'polypeptide(L)'
;MKARSPTILLLAGMAAANPSPAADGSLESLADIARRQGFGRACPQIGPRLEALEEPGDATGKDWRAYVTLKAGCLLEARRDAEAIAFLEARLARGGRAPQLLEILGTGQFRSGLDAQAIASFEEALAKGLPERTRPNVYSKLATAYLKQASANGQPADPAALAQAERYARLALDSTREPAPAVYSQLALVKSAQQKHDEAIELLEEALEKNATYEGWPSPGVRKVMDAQFLMSLGQVHYRKGEKERGRLLMDAAVETAPSESQKNVLDSIRDSTLDPRPAEQLQKAMPPFVPLDKGV
;
A
#
# COMPACT_ATOMS: atom_id res chain seq x y z
N MET A 1 -46.34 70.22 39.86
CA MET A 1 -47.04 68.92 39.91
C MET A 1 -46.40 68.01 38.87
N LYS A 2 -45.99 66.80 39.30
CA LYS A 2 -45.22 65.82 38.52
C LYS A 2 -46.13 65.12 37.50
N ALA A 3 -45.71 65.06 36.25
CA ALA A 3 -46.19 64.08 35.28
C ALA A 3 -44.96 63.47 34.59
N ARG A 4 -44.77 62.17 34.82
CA ARG A 4 -43.71 61.34 34.25
C ARG A 4 -44.14 60.88 32.85
N SER A 5 -43.28 61.06 31.85
CA SER A 5 -43.34 60.34 30.57
C SER A 5 -42.28 59.24 30.58
N PRO A 6 -42.56 58.01 30.10
CA PRO A 6 -41.53 57.00 29.92
C PRO A 6 -40.95 57.11 28.51
N THR A 7 -39.68 57.48 28.42
CA THR A 7 -38.88 57.34 27.21
C THR A 7 -38.47 55.88 27.07
N ILE A 8 -38.95 55.21 26.02
CA ILE A 8 -38.48 53.90 25.58
C ILE A 8 -37.09 54.10 24.94
N LEU A 9 -36.06 53.56 25.58
CA LEU A 9 -34.70 53.48 25.05
C LEU A 9 -34.54 52.16 24.29
N LEU A 10 -34.29 52.26 22.98
CA LEU A 10 -33.79 51.16 22.16
C LEU A 10 -32.40 50.74 22.68
N LEU A 11 -32.30 49.51 23.20
CA LEU A 11 -31.03 48.83 23.44
C LEU A 11 -30.59 48.13 22.16
N ALA A 12 -29.62 48.74 21.49
CA ALA A 12 -28.82 48.09 20.47
C ALA A 12 -27.75 47.21 21.12
N GLY A 13 -27.67 45.96 20.63
CA GLY A 13 -26.44 45.20 20.41
C GLY A 13 -25.48 44.99 21.58
N MET A 14 -25.35 43.74 22.02
CA MET A 14 -24.10 42.97 21.91
C MET A 14 -24.46 41.48 22.07
N ALA A 15 -24.76 40.82 20.94
CA ALA A 15 -24.60 39.38 20.89
C ALA A 15 -23.09 39.12 20.90
N ALA A 16 -22.56 38.74 22.06
CA ALA A 16 -21.26 38.12 22.14
C ALA A 16 -21.35 36.83 21.33
N ALA A 17 -20.88 36.89 20.09
CA ALA A 17 -20.60 35.70 19.32
C ALA A 17 -19.52 34.95 20.11
N ASN A 18 -19.88 33.79 20.66
CA ASN A 18 -18.91 32.79 21.07
C ASN A 18 -18.01 32.53 19.85
N PRO A 19 -16.70 32.81 19.89
CA PRO A 19 -15.83 32.28 18.86
C PRO A 19 -15.85 30.76 19.03
N SER A 20 -16.46 30.06 18.07
CA SER A 20 -16.10 28.67 17.84
C SER A 20 -14.58 28.60 17.73
N PRO A 21 -13.90 27.62 18.37
CA PRO A 21 -12.46 27.51 18.20
C PRO A 21 -12.22 27.23 16.71
N ALA A 22 -11.64 28.21 16.01
CA ALA A 22 -11.11 27.98 14.68
C ALA A 22 -10.12 26.83 14.83
N ALA A 23 -10.43 25.68 14.23
CA ALA A 23 -9.55 24.53 14.28
C ALA A 23 -8.18 24.95 13.73
N ASP A 24 -7.19 24.98 14.60
CA ASP A 24 -5.87 25.53 14.32
C ASP A 24 -5.30 24.88 13.05
N GLY A 25 -5.07 25.70 12.02
CA GLY A 25 -4.67 25.26 10.67
C GLY A 25 -3.18 25.03 10.52
N SER A 26 -2.44 25.05 11.64
CA SER A 26 -0.99 24.88 11.66
C SER A 26 -0.57 23.51 11.11
N LEU A 27 0.62 23.47 10.52
CA LEU A 27 1.18 22.24 9.99
C LEU A 27 1.31 21.13 11.05
N GLU A 28 1.62 21.52 12.28
CA GLU A 28 1.69 20.60 13.44
C GLU A 28 0.33 19.96 13.74
N SER A 29 -0.74 20.76 13.76
CA SER A 29 -2.11 20.28 13.92
C SER A 29 -2.51 19.27 12.83
N LEU A 30 -2.19 19.58 11.56
CA LEU A 30 -2.46 18.66 10.44
C LEU A 30 -1.66 17.35 10.57
N ALA A 31 -0.38 17.43 10.96
CA ALA A 31 0.47 16.27 11.18
C ALA A 31 -0.05 15.38 12.31
N ASP A 32 -0.58 15.98 13.38
CA ASP A 32 -1.17 15.26 14.50
C ASP A 32 -2.50 14.59 14.15
N ILE A 33 -3.32 15.18 13.26
CA ILE A 33 -4.51 14.54 12.71
C ILE A 33 -4.10 13.28 11.92
N ALA A 34 -3.14 13.41 11.00
CA ALA A 34 -2.65 12.28 10.20
C ALA A 34 -2.06 11.16 11.06
N ARG A 35 -1.28 11.50 12.10
CA ARG A 35 -0.68 10.53 13.01
C ARG A 35 -1.73 9.75 13.81
N ARG A 36 -2.79 10.42 14.27
CA ARG A 36 -3.84 9.79 15.10
C ARG A 36 -4.81 8.95 14.29
N GLN A 37 -5.18 9.40 13.10
CA GLN A 37 -6.26 8.78 12.32
C GLN A 37 -5.77 7.89 11.17
N GLY A 38 -4.48 7.99 10.82
CA GLY A 38 -3.94 7.43 9.59
C GLY A 38 -4.34 8.25 8.36
N PHE A 39 -3.56 8.14 7.29
CA PHE A 39 -3.75 8.95 6.09
C PHE A 39 -5.11 8.74 5.42
N GLY A 40 -5.62 7.50 5.36
CA GLY A 40 -6.91 7.22 4.70
C GLY A 40 -8.10 7.99 5.29
N ARG A 41 -8.14 8.21 6.62
CA ARG A 41 -9.19 9.03 7.27
C ARG A 41 -8.83 10.50 7.34
N ALA A 42 -7.55 10.82 7.50
CA ALA A 42 -7.09 12.19 7.67
C ALA A 42 -7.12 13.00 6.38
N CYS A 43 -6.75 12.42 5.24
CA CYS A 43 -6.55 13.15 3.99
C CYS A 43 -7.77 13.93 3.48
N PRO A 44 -9.01 13.40 3.55
CA PRO A 44 -10.20 14.18 3.21
C PRO A 44 -10.39 15.42 4.10
N GLN A 45 -9.92 15.40 5.35
CA GLN A 45 -10.05 16.49 6.31
C GLN A 45 -8.92 17.52 6.17
N ILE A 46 -7.69 17.06 5.96
CA ILE A 46 -6.49 17.92 5.92
C ILE A 46 -6.17 18.43 4.52
N GLY A 47 -6.60 17.74 3.46
CA GLY A 47 -6.26 18.05 2.07
C GLY A 47 -6.53 19.51 1.67
N PRO A 48 -7.77 20.03 1.82
CA PRO A 48 -8.08 21.42 1.47
C PRO A 48 -7.24 22.45 2.26
N ARG A 49 -6.94 22.15 3.53
CA ARG A 49 -6.11 23.03 4.37
C ARG A 49 -4.65 22.97 3.96
N LEU A 50 -4.15 21.79 3.62
CA LEU A 50 -2.78 21.55 3.18
C LEU A 50 -2.49 22.17 1.81
N GLU A 51 -3.49 22.22 0.93
CA GLU A 51 -3.40 22.92 -0.36
C GLU A 51 -3.34 24.45 -0.20
N ALA A 52 -4.00 24.98 0.84
CA ALA A 52 -3.97 26.40 1.17
C ALA A 52 -2.70 26.84 1.93
N LEU A 53 -1.91 25.88 2.46
CA LEU A 53 -0.65 26.18 3.13
C LEU A 53 0.46 26.46 2.12
N GLU A 54 1.18 27.56 2.35
CA GLU A 54 2.44 27.83 1.65
C GLU A 54 3.49 26.79 2.03
N GLU A 55 4.26 26.34 1.04
CA GLU A 55 5.35 25.39 1.27
C GLU A 55 6.47 26.08 2.08
N PRO A 56 6.92 25.50 3.21
CA PRO A 56 8.00 26.09 4.01
C PRO A 56 9.29 26.27 3.18
N GLY A 57 9.95 27.43 3.33
CA GLY A 57 11.12 27.78 2.51
C GLY A 57 12.42 27.03 2.87
N ASP A 58 12.62 26.65 4.13
CA ASP A 58 13.76 25.84 4.55
C ASP A 58 13.56 24.37 4.15
N ALA A 59 14.08 24.02 2.97
CA ALA A 59 13.97 22.68 2.40
C ALA A 59 14.69 21.57 3.20
N THR A 60 15.42 21.90 4.27
CA THR A 60 16.05 20.91 5.16
C THR A 60 15.35 20.79 6.52
N GLY A 61 14.46 21.74 6.80
CA GLY A 61 13.75 21.88 8.07
C GLY A 61 12.77 20.73 8.37
N LYS A 62 12.40 20.62 9.65
CA LYS A 62 11.38 19.66 10.10
C LYS A 62 10.01 19.97 9.50
N ASP A 63 9.66 21.25 9.41
CA ASP A 63 8.35 21.69 8.91
C ASP A 63 8.22 21.43 7.41
N TRP A 64 9.26 21.72 6.62
CA TRP A 64 9.25 21.35 5.20
C TRP A 64 9.07 19.84 5.02
N ARG A 65 9.81 19.01 5.75
CA ARG A 65 9.66 17.55 5.67
C ARG A 65 8.26 17.08 6.05
N ALA A 66 7.66 17.69 7.08
CA ALA A 66 6.29 17.38 7.49
C ALA A 66 5.27 17.77 6.40
N TYR A 67 5.40 18.96 5.80
CA TYR A 67 4.57 19.40 4.68
C TYR A 67 4.66 18.43 3.49
N VAL A 68 5.88 18.09 3.06
CA VAL A 68 6.10 17.18 1.92
C VAL A 68 5.56 15.79 2.23
N THR A 69 5.77 15.28 3.45
CA THR A 69 5.23 13.98 3.89
C THR A 69 3.70 13.96 3.82
N LEU A 70 3.04 15.00 4.36
CA LEU A 70 1.59 15.07 4.36
C LEU A 70 1.02 15.15 2.95
N LYS A 71 1.63 15.99 2.09
CA LYS A 71 1.13 16.22 0.74
C LYS A 71 1.31 14.99 -0.13
N ALA A 72 2.49 14.39 -0.11
CA ALA A 72 2.76 13.15 -0.84
C ALA A 72 1.90 11.99 -0.31
N GLY A 73 1.77 11.85 1.01
CA GLY A 73 0.91 10.83 1.62
C GLY A 73 -0.54 10.95 1.14
N CYS A 74 -1.10 12.15 1.13
CA CYS A 74 -2.47 12.33 0.66
C CYS A 74 -2.65 12.16 -0.85
N LEU A 75 -1.65 12.48 -1.67
CA LEU A 75 -1.67 12.12 -3.09
C LEU A 75 -1.70 10.60 -3.29
N LEU A 76 -0.90 9.84 -2.53
CA LEU A 76 -0.89 8.38 -2.60
C LEU A 76 -2.19 7.74 -2.11
N GLU A 77 -2.81 8.27 -1.05
CA GLU A 77 -4.14 7.81 -0.61
C GLU A 77 -5.21 8.08 -1.66
N ALA A 78 -5.13 9.21 -2.35
CA ALA A 78 -6.01 9.55 -3.46
C ALA A 78 -5.71 8.78 -4.76
N ARG A 79 -4.77 7.82 -4.74
CA ARG A 79 -4.31 7.04 -5.91
C ARG A 79 -3.75 7.91 -7.05
N ARG A 80 -3.25 9.10 -6.70
CA ARG A 80 -2.57 10.04 -7.62
C ARG A 80 -1.07 9.75 -7.59
N ASP A 81 -0.69 8.49 -7.84
CA ASP A 81 0.67 8.00 -7.66
C ASP A 81 1.69 8.76 -8.53
N ALA A 82 1.36 9.05 -9.80
CA ALA A 82 2.22 9.81 -10.71
C ALA A 82 2.50 11.24 -10.22
N GLU A 83 1.49 11.92 -9.67
CA GLU A 83 1.65 13.27 -9.11
C GLU A 83 2.45 13.26 -7.81
N ALA A 84 2.25 12.24 -6.96
CA ALA A 84 3.04 12.06 -5.76
C ALA A 84 4.53 11.84 -6.08
N ILE A 85 4.82 11.02 -7.09
CA ILE A 85 6.18 10.75 -7.57
C ILE A 85 6.83 12.04 -8.07
N ALA A 86 6.18 12.74 -9.02
CA ALA A 86 6.73 13.98 -9.58
C ALA A 86 6.92 15.06 -8.50
N PHE A 87 5.98 15.17 -7.56
CA PHE A 87 6.10 16.07 -6.42
C PHE A 87 7.32 15.73 -5.55
N LEU A 88 7.48 14.46 -5.17
CA LEU A 88 8.59 14.01 -4.33
C LEU A 88 9.95 14.14 -5.01
N GLU A 89 10.08 13.74 -6.28
CA GLU A 89 11.34 13.85 -7.03
C GLU A 89 11.83 15.31 -7.09
N ALA A 90 10.93 16.25 -7.41
CA ALA A 90 11.24 17.68 -7.42
C ALA A 90 11.69 18.19 -6.04
N ARG A 91 11.12 17.68 -4.95
CA ARG A 91 11.45 18.10 -3.58
C ARG A 91 12.75 17.46 -3.07
N LEU A 92 12.97 16.18 -3.37
CA LEU A 92 14.18 15.46 -3.00
C LEU A 92 15.43 15.97 -3.74
N ALA A 93 15.26 16.57 -4.92
CA ALA A 93 16.34 17.23 -5.65
C ALA A 93 16.87 18.50 -4.93
N ARG A 94 16.07 19.14 -4.07
CA ARG A 94 16.43 20.40 -3.39
C ARG A 94 16.58 20.29 -1.87
N GLY A 95 15.80 19.43 -1.21
CA GLY A 95 15.68 19.36 0.26
C GLY A 95 16.45 18.21 0.91
N GLY A 96 17.34 17.58 0.15
CA GLY A 96 18.04 16.38 0.58
C GLY A 96 17.15 15.14 0.57
N ARG A 97 17.79 13.98 0.53
CA ARG A 97 17.14 12.68 0.36
C ARG A 97 16.83 12.02 1.70
N ALA A 98 15.89 12.58 2.46
CA ALA A 98 15.50 12.06 3.77
C ALA A 98 14.89 10.65 3.66
N PRO A 99 15.23 9.69 4.56
CA PRO A 99 14.82 8.30 4.43
C PRO A 99 13.29 8.09 4.42
N GLN A 100 12.54 8.89 5.19
CA GLN A 100 11.07 8.78 5.19
C GLN A 100 10.46 9.24 3.85
N LEU A 101 11.01 10.29 3.24
CA LEU A 101 10.52 10.76 1.94
C LEU A 101 10.89 9.81 0.80
N LEU A 102 12.06 9.16 0.89
CA LEU A 102 12.47 8.09 -0.01
C LEU A 102 11.54 6.87 0.09
N GLU A 103 11.10 6.51 1.29
CA GLU A 103 10.13 5.42 1.48
C GLU A 103 8.78 5.74 0.83
N ILE A 104 8.31 6.98 0.96
CA ILE A 104 7.06 7.42 0.31
C ILE A 104 7.22 7.43 -1.21
N LEU A 105 8.37 7.91 -1.72
CA LEU A 105 8.68 7.89 -3.15
C LEU A 105 8.69 6.45 -3.69
N GLY A 106 9.42 5.55 -3.02
CA GLY A 106 9.48 4.14 -3.39
C GLY A 106 8.09 3.49 -3.36
N THR A 107 7.22 3.90 -2.44
CA THR A 107 5.83 3.42 -2.39
C THR A 107 5.02 3.84 -3.60
N GLY A 108 5.12 5.11 -4.03
CA GLY A 108 4.48 5.58 -5.25
C GLY A 108 5.01 4.84 -6.48
N GLN A 109 6.33 4.75 -6.63
CA GLN A 109 6.99 4.04 -7.73
C GLN A 109 6.55 2.58 -7.79
N PHE A 110 6.53 1.88 -6.66
CA PHE A 110 6.10 0.49 -6.55
C PHE A 110 4.65 0.28 -7.00
N ARG A 111 3.74 1.18 -6.58
CA ARG A 111 2.32 1.14 -7.00
C ARG A 111 2.14 1.41 -8.50
N SER A 112 3.02 2.22 -9.09
CA SER A 112 3.04 2.51 -10.53
C SER A 112 3.77 1.45 -11.37
N GLY A 113 4.24 0.35 -10.79
CA GLY A 113 4.98 -0.70 -11.52
C GLY A 113 6.40 -0.30 -11.92
N LEU A 114 6.92 0.79 -11.35
CA LEU A 114 8.28 1.29 -11.54
C LEU A 114 9.23 0.55 -10.58
N ASP A 115 9.30 -0.79 -10.69
CA ASP A 115 9.92 -1.65 -9.69
C ASP A 115 11.42 -1.35 -9.50
N ALA A 116 12.16 -1.09 -10.57
CA ALA A 116 13.58 -0.74 -10.50
C ALA A 116 13.83 0.59 -9.76
N GLN A 117 13.03 1.63 -10.04
CA GLN A 117 13.11 2.90 -9.31
C GLN A 117 12.69 2.72 -7.84
N ALA A 118 11.65 1.93 -7.59
CA ALA A 118 11.19 1.64 -6.24
C ALA A 118 12.27 0.94 -5.40
N ILE A 119 12.95 -0.07 -5.97
CA ILE A 119 14.08 -0.75 -5.34
C ILE A 119 15.16 0.27 -4.93
N ALA A 120 15.59 1.11 -5.87
CA ALA A 120 16.61 2.12 -5.60
C ALA A 120 16.21 3.08 -4.45
N SER A 121 14.96 3.57 -4.47
CA SER A 121 14.44 4.46 -3.42
C SER A 121 14.37 3.78 -2.05
N PHE A 122 13.89 2.54 -1.99
CA PHE A 122 13.78 1.79 -0.74
C PHE A 122 15.14 1.40 -0.16
N GLU A 123 16.08 0.94 -0.97
CA GLU A 123 17.42 0.60 -0.50
C GLU A 123 18.17 1.83 0.00
N GLU A 124 18.04 2.97 -0.69
CA GLU A 124 18.61 4.22 -0.21
C GLU A 124 17.95 4.67 1.11
N ALA A 125 16.63 4.52 1.24
CA ALA A 125 15.93 4.81 2.49
C ALA A 125 16.45 3.98 3.66
N LEU A 126 16.67 2.67 3.45
CA LEU A 126 17.26 1.77 4.44
C LEU A 126 18.69 2.19 4.80
N ALA A 127 19.54 2.45 3.80
CA ALA A 127 20.93 2.87 3.99
C ALA A 127 21.06 4.18 4.78
N LYS A 128 20.07 5.08 4.65
CA LYS A 128 20.02 6.37 5.36
C LYS A 128 19.37 6.29 6.75
N GLY A 129 19.05 5.10 7.25
CA GLY A 129 18.55 4.92 8.61
C GLY A 129 17.04 5.08 8.73
N LEU A 130 16.28 4.32 7.94
CA LEU A 130 14.82 4.24 8.12
C LEU A 130 14.47 3.73 9.54
N PRO A 131 13.44 4.29 10.21
CA PRO A 131 13.03 3.83 11.54
C PRO A 131 12.65 2.35 11.56
N GLU A 132 13.06 1.60 12.59
CA GLU A 132 12.83 0.14 12.71
C GLU A 132 11.37 -0.25 12.47
N ARG A 133 10.42 0.50 13.04
CA ARG A 133 8.98 0.26 12.88
C ARG A 133 8.47 0.31 11.43
N THR A 134 9.20 0.99 10.54
CA THR A 134 8.83 1.15 9.13
C THR A 134 9.50 0.09 8.25
N ARG A 135 10.63 -0.49 8.70
CA ARG A 135 11.42 -1.43 7.92
C ARG A 135 10.68 -2.70 7.49
N PRO A 136 9.86 -3.38 8.32
CA PRO A 136 9.16 -4.60 7.89
C PRO A 136 8.35 -4.40 6.61
N ASN A 137 7.60 -3.29 6.52
CA ASN A 137 6.81 -2.96 5.34
C ASN A 137 7.69 -2.69 4.11
N VAL A 138 8.83 -2.00 4.29
CA VAL A 138 9.78 -1.77 3.20
C VAL A 138 10.44 -3.06 2.73
N TYR A 139 10.79 -3.96 3.64
CA TYR A 139 11.31 -5.29 3.29
C TYR A 139 10.29 -6.08 2.47
N SER A 140 9.02 -6.09 2.87
CA SER A 140 7.98 -6.72 2.04
C SER A 140 7.85 -6.07 0.66
N LYS A 141 7.87 -4.74 0.54
CA LYS A 141 7.80 -4.08 -0.78
C LYS A 141 9.01 -4.43 -1.65
N LEU A 142 10.22 -4.43 -1.07
CA LEU A 142 11.46 -4.82 -1.74
C LEU A 142 11.43 -6.27 -2.21
N ALA A 143 10.96 -7.20 -1.37
CA ALA A 143 10.84 -8.61 -1.74
C ALA A 143 9.96 -8.79 -2.98
N THR A 144 8.80 -8.12 -3.03
CA THR A 144 7.92 -8.15 -4.20
C THR A 144 8.54 -7.47 -5.42
N ALA A 145 9.17 -6.31 -5.25
CA ALA A 145 9.78 -5.58 -6.36
C ALA A 145 10.91 -6.40 -7.00
N TYR A 146 11.77 -7.03 -6.18
CA TYR A 146 12.82 -7.93 -6.67
C TYR A 146 12.26 -9.18 -7.35
N LEU A 147 11.18 -9.76 -6.81
CA LEU A 147 10.52 -10.91 -7.44
C LEU A 147 9.93 -10.58 -8.83
N LYS A 148 9.32 -9.39 -8.96
CA LYS A 148 8.83 -8.90 -10.26
C LYS A 148 9.98 -8.62 -11.23
N GLN A 149 11.07 -8.00 -10.75
CA GLN A 149 12.27 -7.77 -11.54
C GLN A 149 12.86 -9.09 -12.05
N ALA A 150 12.92 -10.12 -11.19
CA ALA A 150 13.40 -11.44 -11.57
C ALA A 150 12.56 -12.07 -12.68
N SER A 151 11.24 -11.80 -12.70
CA SER A 151 10.29 -12.40 -13.65
C SER A 151 10.00 -11.52 -14.89
N ALA A 152 10.76 -10.44 -15.07
CA ALA A 152 10.52 -9.49 -16.16
C ALA A 152 10.92 -10.06 -17.53
N ASN A 153 10.21 -9.64 -18.58
CA ASN A 153 10.56 -9.86 -19.99
C ASN A 153 10.52 -11.31 -20.50
N GLY A 154 9.80 -12.22 -19.82
CA GLY A 154 9.64 -13.61 -20.25
C GLY A 154 10.95 -14.40 -20.30
N GLN A 155 12.00 -13.87 -19.69
CA GLN A 155 13.30 -14.53 -19.56
C GLN A 155 13.29 -15.49 -18.37
N PRO A 156 14.23 -16.47 -18.33
CA PRO A 156 14.49 -17.24 -17.13
C PRO A 156 14.75 -16.30 -15.95
N ALA A 157 14.21 -16.65 -14.79
CA ALA A 157 14.24 -15.74 -13.64
C ALA A 157 15.68 -15.43 -13.23
N ASP A 158 16.01 -14.14 -13.06
CA ASP A 158 17.34 -13.71 -12.64
C ASP A 158 17.66 -14.24 -11.22
N PRO A 159 18.65 -15.15 -11.06
CA PRO A 159 18.97 -15.73 -9.76
C PRO A 159 19.42 -14.69 -8.73
N ALA A 160 20.08 -13.60 -9.16
CA ALA A 160 20.54 -12.56 -8.25
C ALA A 160 19.37 -11.76 -7.68
N ALA A 161 18.41 -11.40 -8.54
CA ALA A 161 17.17 -10.75 -8.11
C ALA A 161 16.33 -11.67 -7.20
N LEU A 162 16.24 -12.98 -7.50
CA LEU A 162 15.56 -13.95 -6.62
C LEU A 162 16.24 -14.09 -5.25
N ALA A 163 17.58 -14.02 -5.19
CA ALA A 163 18.30 -14.04 -3.93
C ALA A 163 18.02 -12.80 -3.08
N GLN A 164 17.93 -11.61 -3.69
CA GLN A 164 17.50 -10.40 -2.98
C GLN A 164 16.04 -10.47 -2.54
N ALA A 165 15.15 -11.00 -3.39
CA ALA A 165 13.75 -11.21 -3.02
C ALA A 165 13.62 -12.10 -1.78
N GLU A 166 14.37 -13.22 -1.72
CA GLU A 166 14.39 -14.11 -0.56
C GLU A 166 14.94 -13.40 0.68
N ARG A 167 16.07 -12.70 0.53
CA ARG A 167 16.68 -11.95 1.64
C ARG A 167 15.68 -10.99 2.27
N TYR A 168 15.00 -10.19 1.46
CA TYR A 168 14.04 -9.21 1.97
C TYR A 168 12.75 -9.85 2.50
N ALA A 169 12.28 -10.95 1.91
CA ALA A 169 11.13 -11.70 2.44
C ALA A 169 11.43 -12.29 3.83
N ARG A 170 12.64 -12.83 4.04
CA ARG A 170 13.09 -13.31 5.35
C ARG A 170 13.23 -12.17 6.36
N LEU A 171 13.85 -11.06 5.98
CA LEU A 171 13.94 -9.89 6.85
C LEU A 171 12.54 -9.40 7.27
N ALA A 172 11.56 -9.38 6.37
CA ALA A 172 10.19 -9.04 6.71
C ALA A 172 9.58 -10.01 7.73
N LEU A 173 9.81 -11.32 7.56
CA LEU A 173 9.34 -12.38 8.46
C LEU A 173 9.98 -12.26 9.85
N ASP A 174 11.30 -12.06 9.91
CA ASP A 174 12.08 -12.05 11.15
C ASP A 174 11.92 -10.73 11.93
N SER A 175 11.40 -9.66 11.31
CA SER A 175 11.28 -8.35 11.93
C SER A 175 10.15 -8.23 12.95
N THR A 176 9.25 -9.21 13.02
CA THR A 176 8.09 -9.18 13.92
C THR A 176 7.93 -10.52 14.61
N ARG A 177 7.64 -10.50 15.92
CA ARG A 177 7.40 -11.74 16.70
C ARG A 177 6.23 -12.56 16.15
N GLU A 178 5.19 -11.88 15.68
CA GLU A 178 3.99 -12.48 15.09
C GLU A 178 3.76 -11.86 13.71
N PRO A 179 4.44 -12.37 12.66
CA PRO A 179 4.29 -11.84 11.32
C PRO A 179 2.88 -12.07 10.77
N ALA A 180 2.39 -11.13 9.98
CA ALA A 180 1.12 -11.30 9.29
C ALA A 180 1.20 -12.51 8.33
N PRO A 181 0.10 -13.27 8.15
CA PRO A 181 0.03 -14.41 7.23
C PRO A 181 0.54 -14.09 5.81
N ALA A 182 0.31 -12.86 5.34
CA ALA A 182 0.76 -12.39 4.03
C ALA A 182 2.29 -12.43 3.84
N VAL A 183 3.07 -12.32 4.92
CA VAL A 183 4.55 -12.37 4.86
C VAL A 183 5.04 -13.79 4.55
N TYR A 184 4.37 -14.82 5.10
CA TYR A 184 4.65 -16.22 4.79
C TYR A 184 4.35 -16.53 3.32
N SER A 185 3.17 -16.13 2.86
CA SER A 185 2.77 -16.25 1.45
C SER A 185 3.76 -15.55 0.51
N GLN A 186 4.24 -14.36 0.88
CA GLN A 186 5.26 -13.65 0.09
C GLN A 186 6.56 -14.46 -0.04
N LEU A 187 7.10 -15.01 1.06
CA LEU A 187 8.29 -15.86 1.00
C LEU A 187 8.01 -17.13 0.16
N ALA A 188 6.82 -17.71 0.28
CA ALA A 188 6.43 -18.86 -0.52
C ALA A 188 6.44 -18.58 -2.03
N LEU A 189 5.97 -17.41 -2.46
CA LEU A 189 6.03 -17.01 -3.88
C LEU A 189 7.48 -16.92 -4.37
N VAL A 190 8.40 -16.41 -3.55
CA VAL A 190 9.83 -16.40 -3.87
C VAL A 190 10.38 -17.83 -3.98
N LYS A 191 10.05 -18.70 -3.01
CA LYS A 191 10.46 -20.11 -3.03
C LYS A 191 9.94 -20.85 -4.26
N SER A 192 8.69 -20.59 -4.63
CA SER A 192 8.10 -21.16 -5.84
C SER A 192 8.82 -20.69 -7.11
N ALA A 193 9.18 -19.40 -7.20
CA ALA A 193 9.96 -18.88 -8.33
C ALA A 193 11.37 -19.50 -8.40
N GLN A 194 11.95 -19.84 -7.25
CA GLN A 194 13.20 -20.61 -7.15
C GLN A 194 13.04 -22.13 -7.42
N GLN A 195 11.85 -22.59 -7.84
CA GLN A 195 11.51 -24.01 -8.03
C GLN A 195 11.58 -24.85 -6.73
N LYS A 196 11.60 -24.22 -5.56
CA LYS A 196 11.56 -24.87 -4.24
C LYS A 196 10.11 -25.05 -3.81
N HIS A 197 9.42 -25.95 -4.50
CA HIS A 197 7.97 -26.09 -4.36
C HIS A 197 7.53 -26.63 -3.00
N ASP A 198 8.28 -27.56 -2.39
CA ASP A 198 7.94 -28.10 -1.07
C ASP A 198 8.04 -27.03 0.02
N GLU A 199 9.14 -26.27 0.08
CA GLU A 199 9.27 -25.12 0.99
C GLU A 199 8.16 -24.09 0.76
N ALA A 200 7.75 -23.86 -0.49
CA ALA A 200 6.66 -22.93 -0.80
C ALA A 200 5.29 -23.44 -0.32
N ILE A 201 5.04 -24.75 -0.40
CA ILE A 201 3.81 -25.38 0.10
C ILE A 201 3.73 -25.22 1.63
N GLU A 202 4.79 -25.59 2.36
CA GLU A 202 4.84 -25.46 3.82
C GLU A 202 4.54 -24.03 4.29
N LEU A 203 5.13 -23.03 3.63
CA LEU A 203 4.90 -21.62 3.95
C LEU A 203 3.45 -21.16 3.65
N LEU A 204 2.80 -21.71 2.62
CA LEU A 204 1.41 -21.37 2.29
C LEU A 204 0.41 -22.07 3.20
N GLU A 205 0.71 -23.29 3.64
CA GLU A 205 -0.06 -23.98 4.67
C GLU A 205 0.02 -23.24 6.01
N GLU A 206 1.22 -22.80 6.40
CA GLU A 206 1.43 -21.96 7.58
C GLU A 206 0.69 -20.61 7.45
N ALA A 207 0.69 -20.00 6.26
CA ALA A 207 -0.07 -18.77 6.00
C ALA A 207 -1.58 -19.00 6.22
N LEU A 208 -2.14 -20.11 5.72
CA LEU A 208 -3.54 -20.46 5.90
C LEU A 208 -3.89 -20.72 7.37
N GLU A 209 -3.05 -21.49 8.08
CA GLU A 209 -3.24 -21.77 9.51
C GLU A 209 -3.27 -20.47 10.33
N LYS A 210 -2.28 -19.61 10.14
CA LYS A 210 -2.22 -18.32 10.84
C LYS A 210 -3.36 -17.39 10.45
N ASN A 211 -3.83 -17.43 9.21
CA ASN A 211 -4.92 -16.57 8.75
C ASN A 211 -6.23 -16.81 9.52
N ALA A 212 -6.49 -18.06 9.91
CA ALA A 212 -7.70 -18.44 10.63
C ALA A 212 -7.87 -17.68 11.96
N THR A 213 -6.76 -17.40 12.65
CA THR A 213 -6.73 -16.75 13.96
C THR A 213 -6.17 -15.32 13.93
N TYR A 214 -5.66 -14.83 12.80
CA TYR A 214 -5.06 -13.51 12.72
C TYR A 214 -6.08 -12.38 12.96
N GLU A 215 -5.84 -11.59 14.00
CA GLU A 215 -6.69 -10.46 14.41
C GLU A 215 -6.28 -9.12 13.78
N GLY A 216 -5.12 -9.05 13.13
CA GLY A 216 -4.61 -7.81 12.54
C GLY A 216 -5.34 -7.38 11.26
N TRP A 217 -6.32 -8.15 10.78
CA TRP A 217 -7.11 -7.77 9.62
C TRP A 217 -8.11 -6.65 9.94
N PRO A 218 -8.27 -5.64 9.07
CA PRO A 218 -9.23 -4.55 9.29
C PRO A 218 -10.69 -5.01 9.38
N SER A 219 -11.03 -6.16 8.80
CA SER A 219 -12.37 -6.75 8.87
C SER A 219 -12.34 -8.26 8.61
N PRO A 220 -13.40 -9.00 9.02
CA PRO A 220 -13.56 -10.41 8.66
C PRO A 220 -13.61 -10.65 7.14
N GLY A 221 -14.06 -9.65 6.37
CA GLY A 221 -14.06 -9.69 4.91
C GLY A 221 -12.65 -9.83 4.35
N VAL A 222 -11.69 -9.05 4.88
CA VAL A 222 -10.28 -9.13 4.45
C VAL A 222 -9.69 -10.52 4.75
N ARG A 223 -10.04 -11.15 5.88
CA ARG A 223 -9.60 -12.52 6.17
C ARG A 223 -9.98 -13.49 5.05
N LYS A 224 -11.24 -13.47 4.59
CA LYS A 224 -11.72 -14.32 3.48
C LYS A 224 -11.03 -13.99 2.15
N VAL A 225 -10.74 -12.71 1.89
CA VAL A 225 -9.94 -12.31 0.71
C VAL A 225 -8.58 -12.99 0.75
N MET A 226 -7.92 -12.98 1.90
CA MET A 226 -6.60 -13.58 2.08
C MET A 226 -6.63 -15.11 2.03
N ASP A 227 -7.64 -15.76 2.61
CA ASP A 227 -7.84 -17.22 2.49
C ASP A 227 -7.88 -17.64 1.02
N ALA A 228 -8.71 -16.96 0.21
CA ALA A 228 -8.81 -17.23 -1.22
C ALA A 228 -7.48 -17.00 -1.95
N GLN A 229 -6.71 -15.95 -1.61
CA GLN A 229 -5.41 -15.68 -2.21
C GLN A 229 -4.35 -16.74 -1.84
N PHE A 230 -4.34 -17.20 -0.58
CA PHE A 230 -3.41 -18.24 -0.13
C PHE A 230 -3.74 -19.59 -0.76
N LEU A 231 -5.03 -19.97 -0.85
CA LEU A 231 -5.48 -21.16 -1.57
C LEU A 231 -5.11 -21.11 -3.05
N MET A 232 -5.31 -19.96 -3.71
CA MET A 232 -4.92 -19.77 -5.11
C MET A 232 -3.42 -19.99 -5.28
N SER A 233 -2.61 -19.35 -4.45
CA SER A 233 -1.16 -19.48 -4.49
C SER A 233 -0.72 -20.93 -4.25
N LEU A 234 -1.31 -21.61 -3.27
CA LEU A 234 -1.03 -23.01 -2.95
C LEU A 234 -1.36 -23.91 -4.14
N GLY A 235 -2.53 -23.71 -4.76
CA GLY A 235 -2.93 -24.42 -5.97
C GLY A 235 -1.97 -24.21 -7.13
N GLN A 236 -1.51 -22.97 -7.37
CA GLN A 236 -0.50 -22.67 -8.39
C GLN A 236 0.86 -23.34 -8.11
N VAL A 237 1.26 -23.47 -6.83
CA VAL A 237 2.51 -24.15 -6.46
C VAL A 237 2.39 -25.66 -6.68
N HIS A 238 1.32 -26.31 -6.20
CA HIS A 238 1.08 -27.74 -6.47
C HIS A 238 1.03 -28.04 -7.97
N TYR A 239 0.34 -27.20 -8.74
CA TYR A 239 0.27 -27.35 -10.19
C TYR A 239 1.66 -27.27 -10.85
N ARG A 240 2.50 -26.32 -10.42
CA ARG A 240 3.89 -26.18 -10.94
C ARG A 240 4.80 -27.34 -10.52
N LYS A 241 4.62 -27.88 -9.31
CA LYS A 241 5.31 -29.08 -8.82
C LYS A 241 4.99 -30.35 -9.63
N GLY A 242 3.88 -30.36 -10.37
CA GLY A 242 3.42 -31.51 -11.16
C GLY A 242 2.18 -32.20 -10.61
N GLU A 243 1.68 -31.76 -9.45
CA GLU A 243 0.49 -32.28 -8.79
C GLU A 243 -0.76 -31.58 -9.37
N LYS A 244 -1.00 -31.80 -10.67
CA LYS A 244 -1.93 -31.01 -11.50
C LYS A 244 -3.36 -30.99 -10.96
N GLU A 245 -3.92 -32.15 -10.61
CA GLU A 245 -5.30 -32.25 -10.10
C GLU A 245 -5.44 -31.61 -8.72
N ARG A 246 -4.47 -31.81 -7.83
CA ARG A 246 -4.47 -31.16 -6.51
C ARG A 246 -4.41 -29.64 -6.66
N GLY A 247 -3.54 -29.15 -7.55
CA GLY A 247 -3.41 -27.74 -7.86
C GLY A 247 -4.71 -27.13 -8.39
N ARG A 248 -5.38 -27.82 -9.33
CA ARG A 248 -6.69 -27.40 -9.87
C ARG A 248 -7.75 -27.29 -8.77
N LEU A 249 -7.93 -28.33 -7.96
CA LEU A 249 -8.93 -28.35 -6.88
C LEU A 249 -8.74 -27.21 -5.88
N LEU A 250 -7.49 -26.88 -5.54
CA LEU A 250 -7.18 -25.77 -4.65
C LEU A 250 -7.49 -24.40 -5.27
N MET A 251 -7.20 -24.22 -6.57
CA MET A 251 -7.55 -23.00 -7.28
C MET A 251 -9.07 -22.84 -7.44
N ASP A 252 -9.81 -23.93 -7.65
CA ASP A 252 -11.28 -23.91 -7.67
C ASP A 252 -11.84 -23.53 -6.28
N ALA A 253 -11.33 -24.13 -5.21
CA ALA A 253 -11.68 -23.76 -3.84
C ALA A 253 -11.38 -22.28 -3.52
N ALA A 254 -10.29 -21.73 -4.09
CA ALA A 254 -9.97 -20.32 -3.94
C ALA A 254 -11.02 -19.41 -4.59
N VAL A 255 -11.50 -19.74 -5.79
CA VAL A 255 -12.58 -19.03 -6.48
C VAL A 255 -13.88 -19.12 -5.66
N GLU A 256 -14.24 -20.31 -5.17
CA GLU A 256 -15.44 -20.50 -4.35
C GLU A 256 -15.41 -19.70 -3.04
N THR A 257 -14.23 -19.58 -2.42
CA THR A 257 -14.01 -18.86 -1.15
C THR A 257 -14.10 -17.33 -1.32
N ALA A 258 -13.90 -16.81 -2.53
CA ALA A 258 -13.82 -15.38 -2.76
C ALA A 258 -15.12 -14.64 -2.35
N PRO A 259 -15.02 -13.60 -1.49
CA PRO A 259 -16.19 -12.92 -0.92
C PRO A 259 -16.99 -12.04 -1.90
N SER A 260 -16.53 -11.85 -3.14
CA SER A 260 -17.23 -11.02 -4.13
C SER A 260 -17.03 -11.52 -5.55
N GLU A 261 -17.99 -11.24 -6.43
CA GLU A 261 -17.92 -11.60 -7.86
C GLU A 261 -16.71 -10.95 -8.56
N SER A 262 -16.38 -9.70 -8.19
CA SER A 262 -15.17 -9.05 -8.72
C SER A 262 -13.91 -9.83 -8.38
N GLN A 263 -13.80 -10.36 -7.16
CA GLN A 263 -12.65 -11.16 -6.77
C GLN A 263 -12.68 -12.55 -7.42
N LYS A 264 -13.85 -13.18 -7.55
CA LYS A 264 -13.99 -14.45 -8.30
C LYS A 264 -13.45 -14.31 -9.72
N ASN A 265 -13.88 -13.28 -10.45
CA ASN A 265 -13.43 -13.02 -11.81
C ASN A 265 -11.90 -12.88 -11.92
N VAL A 266 -11.26 -12.22 -10.95
CA VAL A 266 -9.79 -12.10 -10.90
C VAL A 266 -9.14 -13.46 -10.65
N LEU A 267 -9.64 -14.23 -9.69
CA LEU A 267 -9.09 -15.54 -9.35
C LEU A 267 -9.33 -16.56 -10.47
N ASP A 268 -10.48 -16.53 -11.14
CA ASP A 268 -10.77 -17.33 -12.33
C ASP A 268 -9.76 -17.03 -13.43
N SER A 269 -9.50 -15.74 -13.71
CA SER A 269 -8.50 -15.34 -14.71
C SER A 269 -7.10 -15.86 -14.37
N ILE A 270 -6.71 -15.85 -13.09
CA ILE A 270 -5.43 -16.37 -12.62
C ILE A 270 -5.38 -17.90 -12.76
N ARG A 271 -6.44 -18.61 -12.35
CA ARG A 271 -6.57 -20.06 -12.49
C ARG A 271 -6.44 -20.45 -13.95
N ASP A 272 -7.24 -19.85 -14.82
CA ASP A 272 -7.30 -20.20 -16.23
C ASP A 272 -5.95 -19.93 -16.91
N SER A 273 -5.29 -18.81 -16.58
CA SER A 273 -3.93 -18.51 -17.08
C SER A 273 -2.86 -19.49 -16.56
N THR A 274 -3.09 -20.12 -15.40
CA THR A 274 -2.19 -21.13 -14.84
C THR A 274 -2.41 -22.49 -15.49
N LEU A 275 -3.67 -22.86 -15.72
CA LEU A 275 -4.06 -24.15 -16.28
C LEU A 275 -3.83 -24.23 -17.80
N ASP A 276 -4.00 -23.11 -18.50
CA ASP A 276 -3.82 -22.97 -19.93
C ASP A 276 -2.99 -21.71 -20.25
N PRO A 277 -1.66 -21.79 -20.08
CA PRO A 277 -0.78 -20.66 -20.33
C PRO A 277 -0.77 -20.32 -21.82
N ARG A 278 -1.40 -19.19 -22.17
CA ARG A 278 -1.38 -18.68 -23.54
C ARG A 278 0.07 -18.39 -23.98
N PRO A 279 0.46 -18.73 -25.22
CA PRO A 279 1.75 -18.33 -25.77
C PRO A 279 1.95 -16.82 -25.69
N ALA A 280 3.17 -16.36 -25.36
CA ALA A 280 3.51 -14.95 -25.14
C ALA A 280 3.09 -14.02 -26.30
N GLU A 281 3.05 -14.53 -27.53
CA GLU A 281 2.65 -13.83 -28.74
C GLU A 281 1.16 -13.42 -28.76
N GLN A 282 0.30 -14.13 -28.01
CA GLN A 282 -1.14 -13.80 -27.89
C GLN A 282 -1.44 -12.83 -26.75
N LEU A 283 -0.54 -12.69 -25.77
CA LEU A 283 -0.71 -11.77 -24.63
C LEU A 283 -0.55 -10.29 -25.04
N GLN A 284 0.28 -9.98 -26.04
CA GLN A 284 0.42 -8.61 -26.57
C GLN A 284 -0.83 -8.08 -27.30
N LYS A 285 -1.71 -8.97 -27.78
CA LYS A 285 -2.92 -8.59 -28.54
C LYS A 285 -4.19 -8.51 -27.68
N ALA A 286 -4.15 -8.99 -26.44
CA ALA A 286 -5.37 -9.28 -25.66
C ALA A 286 -5.51 -8.49 -24.35
N MET A 287 -4.67 -7.48 -24.09
CA MET A 287 -4.95 -6.53 -23.02
C MET A 287 -5.63 -5.31 -23.61
N PRO A 288 -6.97 -5.18 -23.50
CA PRO A 288 -7.58 -3.87 -23.67
C PRO A 288 -6.90 -2.89 -22.70
N PRO A 289 -6.77 -1.60 -23.07
CA PRO A 289 -6.26 -0.59 -22.15
C PRO A 289 -7.03 -0.69 -20.84
N PHE A 290 -6.32 -0.61 -19.71
CA PHE A 290 -6.91 -0.56 -18.38
C PHE A 290 -8.00 0.51 -18.38
N VAL A 291 -9.26 0.09 -18.41
CA VAL A 291 -10.40 1.00 -18.33
C VAL A 291 -10.48 1.44 -16.87
N PRO A 292 -10.36 2.74 -16.56
CA PRO A 292 -10.58 3.24 -15.23
C PRO A 292 -11.96 2.80 -14.76
N LEU A 293 -12.05 2.18 -13.59
CA LEU A 293 -13.33 2.04 -12.88
C LEU A 293 -13.76 3.43 -12.42
N ASP A 294 -14.29 4.24 -13.32
CA ASP A 294 -14.95 5.48 -12.97
C ASP A 294 -16.44 5.19 -12.68
N LYS A 295 -16.79 5.46 -11.42
CA LYS A 295 -18.03 6.08 -10.93
C LYS A 295 -19.38 5.40 -11.23
N GLY A 296 -19.99 4.92 -10.14
CA GLY A 296 -21.45 5.03 -9.95
C GLY A 296 -22.19 3.70 -9.89
N VAL A 297 -22.42 3.21 -8.66
CA VAL A 297 -23.76 3.12 -8.04
C VAL A 297 -23.63 3.54 -6.58
#